data_AF-A0A0F9AD22-F1
#
_entry.id   AF-A0A0F9AD22-F1
#
_cell.length_a   1.000
_cell.length_b   1.000
_cell.length_c   1.000
_cell.angle_alpha   90.00
_cell.angle_beta   90.00
_cell.angle_gamma   90.00
#
_symmetry.space_group_name_H-M   'P 1'
#
loop_
_entity.id
_entity.type
_entity.pdbx_description
1 polymer ?
#
loop_
_entity_poly.entity_id
_entity_poly.type
_entity_poly.pdbx_seq_one_letter_code
_entity_poly.pdbx_strand_id
1 'polypeptide(L)' 'MRAHAYAEHHKYPDIGCEVAPLCLECPLEVCVHSDEGRYKAWERRDAQMRELSAAGVTNDELAAAAGLGPRSIQRILA' A
#
# COMPACT_ATOMS: atom_id res chain seq x y z
N MET A 1 27.82 2.76 6.08
CA MET A 1 27.50 3.41 4.80
C MET A 1 27.11 2.31 3.82
N ARG A 2 25.82 2.16 3.49
CA ARG A 2 25.36 1.06 2.62
C ARG A 2 25.55 1.51 1.17
N ALA A 3 26.60 1.03 0.52
CA ALA A 3 26.86 1.29 -0.88
C ALA A 3 25.86 0.47 -1.73
N HIS A 4 24.80 1.12 -2.21
CA HIS A 4 23.94 0.55 -3.26
C HIS A 4 24.64 0.70 -4.62
N ALA A 5 25.79 0.05 -4.78
CA ALA A 5 26.49 -0.01 -6.07
C ALA A 5 26.19 -1.38 -6.70
N TYR A 6 25.09 -1.46 -7.45
CA TYR A 6 24.90 -2.59 -8.35
C TYR A 6 25.89 -2.47 -9.52
N ALA A 7 26.32 -3.61 -10.06
CA ALA A 7 27.21 -3.64 -11.21
C ALA A 7 26.60 -2.86 -12.40
N GLU A 8 27.45 -2.26 -13.23
CA GLU A 8 27.08 -1.45 -14.40
C GLU A 8 26.09 -2.14 -15.37
N HIS A 9 26.05 -3.49 -15.36
CA HIS A 9 25.17 -4.31 -16.19
C HIS A 9 23.97 -4.90 -15.43
N HIS A 10 23.66 -4.43 -14.22
CA HIS A 10 22.50 -4.91 -13.48
C HIS A 10 21.22 -4.42 -14.16
N LYS A 11 20.62 -5.29 -14.97
CA LYS A 11 19.30 -5.05 -15.56
C LYS A 11 18.25 -5.14 -14.46
N TYR A 12 17.71 -3.99 -14.05
CA TYR A 12 16.51 -3.98 -13.25
C TYR A 12 15.36 -4.52 -14.11
N PRO A 13 14.74 -5.65 -13.73
CA PRO A 13 13.62 -6.16 -14.48
C PRO A 13 12.44 -5.20 -14.30
N ASP A 14 11.98 -4.60 -15.39
CA ASP A 14 10.76 -3.80 -15.37
C ASP A 14 9.55 -4.73 -15.45
N ILE A 15 9.13 -5.24 -14.30
CA ILE A 15 8.00 -6.18 -14.16
C ILE A 15 6.72 -5.49 -13.69
N GLY A 16 6.76 -4.18 -13.46
CA GLY A 16 5.64 -3.42 -12.92
C GLY A 16 5.17 -3.90 -11.54
N CYS A 17 3.91 -3.61 -11.22
CA CYS A 17 3.21 -3.97 -9.99
C CYS A 17 1.69 -4.09 -10.23
N GLU A 18 0.90 -4.19 -9.16
CA GLU A 18 -0.57 -4.26 -9.23
C GLU A 18 -1.23 -3.02 -9.86
N VAL A 19 -0.51 -1.89 -9.95
CA VAL A 19 -1.02 -0.64 -10.52
C VAL A 19 -0.76 -0.53 -12.02
N ALA A 20 0.39 -1.01 -12.50
CA ALA A 20 0.80 -0.90 -13.90
C ALA A 20 1.74 -2.05 -14.27
N PRO A 21 1.63 -2.61 -15.49
CA PRO A 21 2.43 -3.76 -15.92
C PRO A 21 3.92 -3.42 -16.11
N LEU A 22 4.25 -2.13 -16.29
CA LEU A 22 5.62 -1.61 -16.41
C LEU A 22 5.74 -0.32 -15.59
N CYS A 23 6.84 -0.16 -14.86
CA CYS A 23 7.14 1.00 -14.03
C CYS A 23 7.18 2.28 -14.87
N LEU A 24 7.70 2.21 -16.09
CA LEU A 24 7.84 3.35 -16.99
C LEU A 24 6.51 3.78 -17.64
N GLU A 25 5.46 2.97 -17.50
CA GLU A 25 4.10 3.27 -17.99
C GLU A 25 3.12 3.55 -16.83
N CYS A 26 3.64 3.66 -15.60
CA CYS A 26 2.80 3.85 -14.43
C CYS A 26 2.15 5.25 -14.43
N PRO A 27 0.82 5.35 -14.29
CA PRO A 27 0.13 6.64 -14.27
C PRO A 27 0.25 7.38 -12.93
N LEU A 28 0.84 6.76 -11.90
CA LEU A 28 0.98 7.38 -10.59
C LEU A 28 2.10 8.41 -10.57
N GLU A 29 1.81 9.59 -10.03
CA GLU A 29 2.83 10.62 -9.75
C GLU A 29 3.84 10.15 -8.69
N VAL A 30 3.43 9.26 -7.79
CA VAL A 30 4.25 8.69 -6.72
C VAL A 30 4.09 7.17 -6.69
N CYS A 31 5.20 6.44 -6.79
CA CYS A 31 5.20 4.97 -6.75
C CYS A 31 4.57 4.45 -5.44
N VAL A 32 3.66 3.48 -5.54
CA VAL A 32 3.00 2.84 -4.37
C VAL A 32 3.99 2.17 -3.41
N HIS A 33 5.17 1.78 -3.92
CA HIS A 33 6.26 1.22 -3.12
C HIS A 33 7.28 2.26 -2.63
N SER A 34 7.09 3.56 -2.86
CA SER A 34 7.86 4.59 -2.16
C SER A 34 7.33 4.76 -0.73
N ASP A 35 8.11 5.39 0.15
CA ASP A 35 7.63 5.69 1.52
C ASP A 35 6.39 6.59 1.49
N GLU A 36 6.40 7.62 0.65
CA GLU A 36 5.26 8.52 0.47
C GLU A 36 4.05 7.79 -0.13
N GLY A 37 4.26 6.94 -1.14
CA GLY A 37 3.20 6.18 -1.77
C GLY A 37 2.55 5.17 -0.82
N ARG A 38 3.35 4.48 0.00
CA ARG A 38 2.86 3.60 1.07
C ARG A 38 2.04 4.37 2.09
N TYR A 39 2.52 5.53 2.53
CA TYR A 39 1.81 6.37 3.49
C TYR A 39 0.45 6.81 2.93
N LYS A 40 0.40 7.31 1.69
CA LYS A 40 -0.86 7.66 1.00
C LYS A 40 -1.80 6.46 0.84
N ALA A 41 -1.26 5.27 0.54
CA ALA A 41 -2.06 4.05 0.45
C ALA A 41 -2.66 3.65 1.80
N TRP A 42 -1.91 3.78 2.89
CA TRP A 42 -2.40 3.54 4.25
C TRP A 42 -3.48 4.53 4.66
N GLU A 43 -3.30 5.83 4.40
CA GLU A 43 -4.34 6.83 4.67
C GLU A 43 -5.64 6.53 3.93
N ARG A 44 -5.56 6.19 2.64
CA ARG A 44 -6.76 5.82 1.84
C ARG A 44 -7.45 4.59 2.40
N ARG A 45 -6.68 3.53 2.72
CA ARG A 45 -7.24 2.33 3.37
C ARG A 45 -7.93 2.70 4.67
N ASP A 46 -7.30 3.53 5.50
CA ASP A 46 -7.83 3.89 6.82
C ASP A 46 -9.11 4.69 6.72
N ALA A 47 -9.20 5.63 5.78
CA ALA A 47 -10.44 6.32 5.45
C ALA A 47 -11.55 5.34 5.04
N GLN A 48 -11.25 4.40 4.12
CA GLN A 48 -12.20 3.40 3.68
C GLN A 48 -12.69 2.50 4.84
N MET A 49 -11.80 2.09 5.75
CA MET A 49 -12.21 1.29 6.91
C MET A 49 -13.16 2.05 7.84
N ARG A 50 -12.94 3.36 8.02
CA ARG A 50 -13.84 4.22 8.81
C ARG A 50 -15.20 4.37 8.14
N GLU A 51 -15.25 4.53 6.82
CA GLU A 51 -16.49 4.60 6.05
C GLU A 51 -17.29 3.29 6.15
N LEU A 52 -16.63 2.15 5.99
CA LEU A 52 -17.26 0.83 6.11
C LEU A 52 -17.73 0.55 7.55
N SER A 53 -16.95 0.94 8.55
CA SER A 53 -17.35 0.85 9.95
C SER A 53 -18.59 1.72 10.23
N ALA A 54 -18.65 2.94 9.70
CA ALA A 54 -19.82 3.81 9.78
C ALA A 54 -21.06 3.22 9.06
N ALA A 55 -20.85 2.40 8.02
CA ALA A 55 -21.90 1.64 7.35
C ALA A 55 -22.34 0.37 8.11
N GLY A 56 -21.73 0.07 9.26
CA GLY A 56 -22.10 -1.05 10.13
C GLY A 56 -21.33 -2.35 9.89
N VAL A 57 -20.27 -2.33 9.08
CA VAL A 57 -19.41 -3.51 8.88
C VAL A 57 -18.65 -3.82 10.17
N THR A 58 -18.61 -5.09 10.55
CA THR A 58 -17.98 -5.52 11.81
C THR A 58 -16.45 -5.46 11.74
N ASN A 59 -15.79 -5.32 12.89
CA ASN A 59 -14.33 -5.26 12.95
C ASN A 59 -13.64 -6.50 12.36
N ASP A 60 -14.26 -7.67 12.47
CA ASP A 60 -13.73 -8.92 11.93
C ASP A 60 -13.83 -8.97 10.40
N GLU A 61 -14.92 -8.45 9.84
CA GLU A 61 -15.09 -8.30 8.38
C GLU A 61 -14.12 -7.26 7.81
N LEU A 62 -13.91 -6.14 8.51
CA LEU A 62 -12.90 -5.14 8.13
C LEU A 62 -11.48 -5.71 8.16
N ALA A 63 -11.16 -6.49 9.19
CA ALA A 63 -9.88 -7.17 9.33
C ALA A 63 -9.62 -8.13 8.16
N ALA A 64 -10.62 -8.96 7.82
CA ALA A 64 -10.54 -9.87 6.69
C ALA A 64 -10.41 -9.13 5.34
N ALA A 65 -11.21 -8.09 5.11
CA ALA A 65 -11.21 -7.32 3.87
C ALA A 65 -9.88 -6.56 3.65
N ALA A 66 -9.29 -6.04 4.73
CA ALA A 66 -8.02 -5.30 4.66
C ALA A 66 -6.77 -6.20 4.80
N GLY A 67 -6.93 -7.49 5.08
CA GLY A 67 -5.81 -8.39 5.39
C GLY A 67 -5.04 -7.98 6.66
N LEU A 68 -5.73 -7.36 7.62
CA LEU A 68 -5.15 -6.82 8.85
C LEU A 68 -5.59 -7.61 10.08
N GLY A 69 -4.78 -7.56 11.14
CA GLY A 69 -5.19 -8.09 12.44
C GLY A 69 -6.22 -7.20 13.15
N PRO A 70 -7.03 -7.75 14.07
CA PRO A 70 -8.06 -6.99 14.81
C PRO A 70 -7.50 -5.76 15.55
N ARG A 71 -6.27 -5.86 16.07
CA ARG A 71 -5.58 -4.76 16.77
C ARG A 71 -5.23 -3.59 15.85
N SER A 72 -5.02 -3.85 14.56
CA SER A 72 -4.78 -2.81 13.57
C SER A 72 -6.08 -2.07 13.23
N ILE A 73 -7.19 -2.80 13.08
CA ILE A 73 -8.52 -2.19 12.88
C ILE A 73 -8.89 -1.27 14.05
N GLN A 74 -8.69 -1.73 15.28
CA GLN A 74 -8.93 -0.89 16.47
C GLN A 74 -8.10 0.41 16.45
N ARG A 75 -6.85 0.37 16.00
CA ARG A 75 -6.00 1.57 15.90
C ARG A 75 -6.45 2.53 14.79
N ILE A 76 -7.06 2.01 13.73
CA ILE A 76 -7.56 2.82 12.61
C ILE A 76 -8.86 3.54 13.00
N LEU A 77 -9.71 2.86 13.78
CA LEU A 77 -11.02 3.35 14.21
C LEU A 77 -10.99 4.20 15.49
N ALA A 78 -9.88 4.17 16.25
CA ALA A 78 -9.65 5.04 17.40
C ALA A 78 -9.44 6.50 16.97
#